data_AF-A0A0Q5Q675-F1
#
_entry.id   AF-A0A0Q5Q675-F1
#
_cell.length_a   1.000
_cell.length_b   1.000
_cell.length_c   1.000
_cell.angle_alpha   90.00
_cell.angle_beta   90.00
_cell.angle_gamma   90.00
#
_symmetry.space_group_name_H-M   'P 1'
#
loop_
_entity.id
_entity.type
_entity.pdbx_description
1 polymer ?
#
loop_
_entity_poly.entity_id
_entity_poly.type
_entity_poly.pdbx_seq_one_letter_code
_entity_poly.pdbx_strand_id
1 'polypeptide(L)'
;MSEILIFLLILILLAGFFYRGKIRAMFFSKQDHNLTIDQAFNVRKREREKEIDHLLSKMGKNGIEDLSPKDRKRLDELSKQ
;
A
#
# COMPACT_ATOMS: atom_id res chain seq x y z
N MET A 1 -30.09 43.24 -4.42
CA MET A 1 -28.66 42.85 -4.29
C MET A 1 -28.45 41.85 -3.15
N SER A 2 -29.00 42.09 -1.95
CA SER A 2 -28.92 41.18 -0.78
C SER A 2 -29.64 39.83 -0.98
N GLU A 3 -30.81 39.82 -1.61
CA GLU A 3 -31.59 38.59 -1.85
C GLU A 3 -30.84 37.58 -2.73
N ILE A 4 -30.14 38.08 -3.76
CA ILE A 4 -29.30 37.26 -4.64
C ILE A 4 -28.13 36.64 -3.86
N LEU A 5 -27.51 37.41 -2.95
CA LEU A 5 -26.44 36.91 -2.09
C LEU A 5 -26.94 35.82 -1.12
N ILE A 6 -28.13 36.00 -0.54
CA ILE A 6 -28.74 35.01 0.36
C ILE A 6 -29.07 33.72 -0.42
N PHE A 7 -29.65 33.84 -1.62
CA PHE A 7 -29.93 32.68 -2.48
C PHE A 7 -28.65 31.93 -2.85
N LEU A 8 -27.59 32.65 -3.21
CA LEU A 8 -26.31 32.06 -3.59
C LEU A 8 -25.66 31.35 -2.40
N LEU A 9 -25.77 31.91 -1.19
CA LEU A 9 -25.28 31.28 0.04
C LEU A 9 -26.04 29.99 0.37
N ILE A 10 -27.37 29.99 0.24
CA ILE A 10 -28.20 28.79 0.46
C ILE A 10 -27.84 27.70 -0.57
N LEU A 11 -27.61 28.07 -1.82
CA LEU A 11 -27.27 27.15 -2.89
C LEU A 11 -25.89 26.51 -2.67
N ILE A 12 -24.92 27.28 -2.18
CA ILE A 12 -23.61 26.77 -1.75
C ILE A 12 -23.75 25.81 -0.56
N LEU A 13 -24.59 26.13 0.43
CA LEU A 13 -24.82 25.26 1.59
C LEU A 13 -25.49 23.94 1.19
N LEU A 14 -26.49 23.97 0.30
CA LEU A 14 -27.14 22.76 -0.21
C LEU A 14 -26.18 21.89 -1.02
N ALA A 15 -25.40 22.50 -1.91
CA ALA A 15 -24.38 21.80 -2.68
C ALA A 15 -23.32 21.19 -1.72
N GLY A 16 -22.84 21.96 -0.76
CA GLY A 16 -21.91 21.49 0.26
C GLY A 16 -22.45 20.31 1.07
N PHE A 17 -23.75 20.32 1.42
CA PHE A 17 -24.41 19.23 2.13
C PHE A 17 -24.51 17.96 1.26
N PHE A 18 -24.96 18.10 0.02
CA PHE A 18 -25.15 16.96 -0.89
C PHE A 18 -23.82 16.31 -1.33
N TYR A 19 -22.79 17.13 -1.56
CA TYR A 19 -21.46 16.67 -1.93
C TYR A 19 -20.56 16.36 -0.73
N ARG A 20 -21.04 16.52 0.52
CA ARG A 20 -20.26 16.30 1.75
C ARG A 20 -19.60 14.92 1.81
N GLY A 21 -20.31 13.88 1.37
CA GLY A 21 -19.81 12.51 1.33
C GLY A 21 -18.68 12.32 0.30
N LYS A 22 -18.84 12.89 -0.90
CA LYS A 22 -17.83 12.83 -1.97
C LYS A 22 -16.58 13.65 -1.64
N ILE A 23 -16.76 14.83 -1.04
CA ILE A 23 -15.65 15.67 -0.56
C ILE A 23 -14.85 14.93 0.52
N ARG A 24 -15.54 14.29 1.48
CA ARG A 24 -14.86 13.50 2.51
C ARG A 24 -14.14 12.29 1.92
N ALA A 25 -14.73 11.58 0.95
CA ALA A 25 -14.08 10.43 0.29
C ALA A 25 -12.90 10.81 -0.62
N MET A 26 -12.93 12.01 -1.22
CA MET A 26 -11.85 12.53 -2.06
C MET A 26 -10.68 13.11 -1.24
N PHE A 27 -10.97 13.80 -0.13
CA PHE A 27 -9.92 14.30 0.78
C PHE A 27 -9.37 13.22 1.72
N PHE A 28 -10.19 12.26 2.13
CA PHE A 28 -9.77 11.06 2.88
C PHE A 28 -9.76 9.85 1.94
N SER A 29 -9.18 9.98 0.75
CA SER A 29 -8.98 8.83 -0.13
C SER A 29 -8.03 7.86 0.57
N LYS A 30 -8.60 6.82 1.19
CA LYS A 30 -7.93 5.61 1.66
C LYS A 30 -6.47 5.82 2.06
N GLN A 31 -6.25 6.60 3.11
CA GLN A 31 -5.11 6.31 3.97
C GLN A 31 -5.55 5.23 4.97
N ASP A 32 -6.10 4.12 4.47
CA ASP A 32 -6.16 2.87 5.22
C ASP A 32 -4.75 2.24 5.24
N HIS A 33 -3.76 3.05 5.58
CA HIS A 33 -2.47 2.60 6.08
C HIS A 33 -2.50 2.57 7.60
N ASN A 34 -3.66 2.27 8.19
CA ASN A 34 -3.71 1.61 9.48
C ASN A 34 -3.33 0.14 9.31
N LEU A 35 -2.18 -0.12 8.66
CA LEU A 35 -1.47 -1.38 8.83
C LEU A 35 -1.10 -1.38 10.32
N THR A 36 -1.91 -2.05 11.13
CA THR A 36 -1.54 -2.36 12.52
C THR A 36 -0.13 -2.93 12.49
N ILE A 37 0.70 -2.66 13.51
CA ILE A 37 2.09 -3.12 13.57
C ILE A 37 2.22 -4.60 13.17
N ASP A 38 1.24 -5.42 13.54
CA ASP A 38 1.10 -6.83 13.18
C ASP A 38 0.89 -7.07 11.68
N GLN A 39 0.04 -6.30 11.02
CA GLN A 39 -0.18 -6.42 9.58
C GLN A 39 1.08 -5.98 8.81
N ALA A 40 1.77 -4.93 9.25
CA ALA A 40 3.05 -4.53 8.66
C ALA A 40 4.12 -5.61 8.84
N PHE A 41 4.14 -6.30 9.97
CA PHE A 41 5.03 -7.45 10.20
C PHE A 41 4.68 -8.62 9.29
N ASN A 42 3.39 -8.94 9.13
CA ASN A 42 2.94 -10.02 8.24
C ASN A 42 3.24 -9.73 6.78
N VAL A 43 3.09 -8.49 6.32
CA VAL A 43 3.45 -8.09 4.96
C VAL A 43 4.97 -8.25 4.76
N ARG A 44 5.80 -7.74 5.68
CA ARG A 44 7.26 -7.91 5.60
C ARG A 44 7.69 -9.38 5.63
N LYS A 45 7.07 -10.19 6.48
CA LYS A 45 7.34 -11.64 6.53
C LYS A 45 7.00 -12.30 5.19
N ARG A 46 5.83 -12.00 4.63
CA ARG A 46 5.37 -12.52 3.34
C ARG A 46 6.24 -12.06 2.19
N GLU A 47 6.72 -10.82 2.20
CA GLU A 47 7.65 -10.31 1.18
C GLU A 47 8.98 -11.05 1.22
N ARG A 48 9.54 -11.31 2.41
CA ARG A 48 10.76 -12.12 2.54
C ARG A 48 10.56 -13.55 2.06
N GLU A 49 9.45 -14.17 2.42
CA GLU A 49 9.10 -15.53 1.95
C GLU A 49 8.99 -15.58 0.43
N LYS A 50 8.37 -14.57 -0.20
CA LYS A 50 8.31 -14.46 -1.66
C LYS A 50 9.68 -14.24 -2.30
N GLU A 51 10.56 -13.44 -1.69
CA GLU A 51 11.92 -13.23 -2.19
C GLU A 51 12.73 -14.53 -2.11
N ILE A 52 12.62 -15.26 -1.00
CA ILE A 52 13.23 -16.58 -0.84
C ILE A 52 12.67 -17.55 -1.89
N ASP A 53 11.34 -17.67 -2.01
CA ASP A 53 10.72 -18.56 -2.99
C ASP A 53 11.12 -18.21 -4.43
N HIS A 54 11.25 -16.91 -4.75
CA HIS A 54 11.77 -16.47 -6.04
C HIS A 54 13.23 -16.91 -6.25
N LEU A 55 14.08 -16.80 -5.23
CA LEU A 55 15.46 -17.28 -5.29
C LEU A 55 15.51 -18.81 -5.39
N LEU A 56 14.70 -19.53 -4.62
CA LEU A 56 14.59 -20.99 -4.70
C LEU A 56 14.06 -21.45 -6.06
N SER A 57 13.14 -20.72 -6.68
CA SER A 57 12.59 -21.03 -8.01
C SER A 57 13.62 -20.93 -9.13
N LYS A 58 14.68 -20.12 -8.93
CA LYS A 58 15.81 -20.06 -9.85
C LYS A 58 16.76 -21.25 -9.69
N MET A 59 16.70 -21.96 -8.56
CA MET A 59 17.48 -23.18 -8.35
C MET A 59 16.78 -24.36 -9.04
N GLY A 60 17.47 -24.98 -9.99
CA GLY A 60 17.00 -26.14 -10.70
C GLY A 60 17.70 -27.40 -10.18
N LYS A 61 18.42 -28.07 -11.08
CA LYS A 61 19.11 -29.32 -10.78
C LYS A 61 20.47 -29.14 -10.13
N ASN A 62 21.11 -27.97 -10.28
CA ASN A 62 22.44 -27.71 -9.72
C ASN A 62 22.36 -26.93 -8.39
N GLY A 63 21.16 -26.70 -7.87
CA GLY A 63 20.93 -26.10 -6.55
C GLY A 63 21.51 -24.70 -6.47
N ILE A 64 22.34 -24.44 -5.45
CA ILE A 64 22.98 -23.14 -5.22
C ILE A 64 23.84 -22.72 -6.42
N GLU A 65 24.33 -23.67 -7.24
CA GLU A 65 25.16 -23.34 -8.39
C GLU A 65 24.43 -22.56 -9.47
N ASP A 66 23.11 -22.76 -9.58
CA ASP A 66 22.23 -22.07 -10.53
C ASP A 66 21.96 -20.61 -10.13
N LEU A 67 22.27 -20.22 -8.88
CA LEU A 67 22.13 -18.84 -8.40
C LEU A 67 23.34 -18.00 -8.79
N SER A 68 23.07 -16.77 -9.22
CA SER A 68 24.13 -15.77 -9.44
C SER A 68 24.88 -15.48 -8.13
N PRO A 69 26.16 -15.06 -8.16
CA PRO A 69 26.91 -14.72 -6.95
C PRO A 69 26.21 -13.68 -6.07
N LYS A 70 25.47 -12.77 -6.69
CA LYS A 70 24.64 -11.76 -6.01
C LYS A 70 23.43 -12.39 -5.30
N ASP A 71 22.73 -13.29 -5.98
CA ASP A 71 21.57 -14.00 -5.45
C ASP A 71 21.96 -14.94 -4.30
N ARG A 72 23.13 -15.59 -4.38
CA ARG A 72 23.68 -16.41 -3.28
C ARG A 72 23.95 -15.59 -2.03
N LYS A 73 24.59 -14.42 -2.19
CA LYS A 73 24.84 -13.50 -1.08
C LYS A 73 23.52 -13.02 -0.45
N ARG A 74 22.52 -12.72 -1.28
CA ARG A 74 21.20 -12.30 -0.81
C ARG A 74 20.46 -13.40 -0.06
N LEU A 75 20.55 -14.64 -0.53
CA LEU A 75 19.97 -15.81 0.13
C LEU A 75 20.64 -16.08 1.49
N ASP A 76 21.96 -15.96 1.58
CA ASP A 76 22.70 -16.12 2.85
C ASP A 76 22.35 -15.03 3.87
N GLU A 77 22.15 -13.79 3.41
CA GLU A 77 21.66 -12.67 4.23
C GLU A 77 20.22 -12.91 4.74
N LEU A 78 19.33 -13.42 3.88
CA LEU A 78 17.93 -13.70 4.23
C LEU A 78 17.78 -14.93 5.14
N SER A 79 18.69 -15.90 5.05
CA SER A 79 18.66 -17.14 5.84
C SER A 79 19.16 -16.97 7.29
N LYS A 80 19.90 -15.90 7.59
CA LYS A 80 20.53 -15.66 8.90
C LYS A 80 19.72 -14.76 9.84
N GLN A 81 18.62 -14.18 9.37
CA GLN A 81 17.68 -13.37 10.15
C GLN A 81 16.51 -14.19 10.68
#